data_AF-A0A496LL59-F1
#
_entry.id   AF-A0A496LL59-F1
#
_cell.length_a   1.000
_cell.length_b   1.000
_cell.length_c   1.000
_cell.angle_alpha   90.00
_cell.angle_beta   90.00
_cell.angle_gamma   90.00
#
_symmetry.space_group_name_H-M   'P 1'
#
loop_
_entity.id
_entity.type
_entity.pdbx_description
1 polymer ?
#
loop_
_entity_poly.entity_id
_entity_poly.type
_entity_poly.pdbx_seq_one_letter_code
_entity_poly.pdbx_strand_id
1 'polypeptide(L)'
;MTNFKTIVALFAGVTLSYSASNEISVFDAGNLDSSSPYGLTDNEKTFLKNKQNVENLSRNMGDVESNLNAMQERLEGLQSVLDGLNSRISRIEKRLNDLEGNDGNSTAKSDFEELKKYVEESRKIQEANNAKITKALKDMGALIDKSNAAPTITKKNDEDKPVDNNSPVAEPQTPKTDFTKQKNQDVASEAKKLFDAGKLDDAKARYEYLLSKDHKPAMANFYLGEIAYQQKAYNNAI
;
A
#
# COMPACT_ATOMS: atom_id res chain seq x y z
N MET A 1 -13.32 46.98 -58.74
CA MET A 1 -12.57 46.06 -59.62
C MET A 1 -11.16 45.95 -59.09
N THR A 2 -10.71 44.75 -58.70
CA THR A 2 -9.41 44.12 -59.04
C THR A 2 -9.46 42.69 -58.50
N ASN A 3 -8.98 41.75 -59.30
CA ASN A 3 -9.41 40.35 -59.33
C ASN A 3 -8.58 39.43 -58.43
N PHE A 4 -9.29 38.44 -57.87
CA PHE A 4 -8.80 37.13 -57.43
C PHE A 4 -7.98 36.46 -58.52
N LYS A 5 -6.71 36.14 -58.24
CA LYS A 5 -5.92 35.01 -58.80
C LYS A 5 -4.43 35.32 -58.59
N THR A 6 -3.83 34.95 -57.45
CA THR A 6 -2.38 34.61 -57.41
C THR A 6 -1.79 34.10 -56.09
N ILE A 7 -2.50 33.93 -54.97
CA ILE A 7 -1.81 33.54 -53.71
C ILE A 7 -2.62 32.51 -52.90
N VAL A 8 -2.95 31.36 -53.47
CA VAL A 8 -3.39 30.18 -52.67
C VAL A 8 -2.84 28.87 -53.25
N ALA A 9 -1.75 28.92 -54.03
CA ALA A 9 -1.21 27.75 -54.73
C ALA A 9 0.21 27.35 -54.28
N LEU A 10 0.64 27.73 -53.07
CA LEU A 10 2.00 27.41 -52.59
C LEU A 10 2.09 26.90 -51.15
N PHE A 11 0.97 26.56 -50.51
CA PHE A 11 0.97 25.97 -49.15
C PHE A 11 0.08 24.73 -49.00
N ALA A 12 -0.29 24.07 -50.11
CA ALA A 12 -1.00 22.79 -50.08
C ALA A 12 -0.12 21.59 -50.46
N GLY A 13 1.21 21.79 -50.55
CA GLY A 13 2.13 20.81 -51.16
C GLY A 13 3.16 20.15 -50.23
N VAL A 14 3.22 20.47 -48.94
CA VAL A 14 4.27 19.94 -48.04
C VAL A 14 3.72 19.63 -46.65
N THR A 15 2.76 18.69 -46.55
CA THR A 15 2.46 18.05 -45.25
C THR A 15 2.23 16.53 -45.34
N LEU A 16 2.36 15.90 -46.52
CA LEU A 16 2.02 14.48 -46.69
C LEU A 16 3.20 13.50 -46.59
N SER A 17 4.40 13.90 -46.14
CA SER A 17 5.60 13.04 -46.30
C SER A 17 6.34 12.61 -45.03
N TYR A 18 5.73 12.69 -43.84
CA TYR A 18 6.32 12.11 -42.62
C TYR A 18 5.47 10.99 -42.05
N SER A 19 5.08 10.02 -42.89
CA SER A 19 4.77 8.68 -42.40
C SER A 19 6.04 7.86 -42.51
N ALA A 20 6.87 7.87 -41.46
CA ALA A 20 7.89 6.85 -41.26
C ALA A 20 7.18 5.50 -41.12
N SER A 21 6.89 4.88 -42.25
CA SER A 21 6.32 3.54 -42.29
C SER A 21 7.47 2.61 -41.97
N ASN A 22 7.63 2.26 -40.69
CA ASN A 22 8.42 1.10 -40.29
C ASN A 22 7.74 -0.12 -40.92
N GLU A 23 8.22 -0.50 -42.11
CA GLU A 23 7.79 -1.72 -42.77
C GLU A 23 8.13 -2.91 -41.87
N ILE A 24 7.11 -3.69 -41.56
CA ILE A 24 7.21 -4.87 -40.68
C ILE A 24 7.99 -5.92 -41.48
N SER A 25 9.29 -5.99 -41.23
CA SER A 25 10.24 -6.85 -41.91
C SER A 25 9.91 -8.34 -41.72
N VAL A 26 9.36 -9.01 -42.72
CA VAL A 26 9.03 -10.46 -42.62
C VAL A 26 10.21 -11.34 -42.16
N PHE A 27 11.45 -10.87 -42.31
CA PHE A 27 12.67 -11.53 -41.84
C PHE A 27 12.95 -11.40 -40.33
N ASP A 28 12.31 -10.47 -39.63
CA ASP A 28 12.47 -10.23 -38.19
C ASP A 28 11.31 -10.84 -37.37
N ALA A 29 10.36 -11.49 -38.03
CA ALA A 29 9.32 -12.27 -37.38
C ALA A 29 9.95 -13.41 -36.55
N GLY A 30 9.47 -13.62 -35.32
CA GLY A 30 10.03 -14.60 -34.40
C GLY A 30 11.15 -14.08 -33.49
N ASN A 31 11.64 -12.85 -33.71
CA ASN A 31 12.73 -12.28 -32.91
C ASN A 31 12.27 -11.85 -31.51
N LEU A 32 12.65 -12.63 -30.48
CA LEU A 32 12.28 -12.42 -29.08
C LEU A 32 13.03 -11.26 -28.40
N ASP A 33 14.17 -10.85 -28.95
CA ASP A 33 15.02 -9.79 -28.38
C ASP A 33 14.71 -8.40 -28.96
N SER A 34 13.79 -8.32 -29.92
CA SER A 34 13.37 -7.04 -30.49
C SER A 34 12.53 -6.24 -29.49
N SER A 35 12.53 -4.91 -29.62
CA SER A 35 11.69 -4.02 -28.81
C SER A 35 10.19 -4.26 -29.04
N SER A 36 9.81 -4.88 -30.17
CA SER A 36 8.43 -5.19 -30.52
C SER A 36 8.34 -6.50 -31.30
N PRO A 37 8.44 -7.65 -30.62
CA PRO A 37 8.38 -8.97 -31.26
C PRO A 37 7.02 -9.22 -31.91
N TYR A 38 7.03 -9.77 -33.12
CA TYR A 38 5.82 -10.19 -33.84
C TYR A 38 6.06 -11.51 -34.57
N GLY A 39 4.99 -12.15 -35.04
CA GLY A 39 5.08 -13.47 -35.67
C GLY A 39 5.46 -14.59 -34.69
N LEU A 40 5.30 -14.37 -33.37
CA LEU A 40 5.57 -15.38 -32.36
C LEU A 40 4.47 -16.44 -32.32
N THR A 41 4.87 -17.69 -32.15
CA THR A 41 3.99 -18.80 -31.78
C THR A 41 3.49 -18.67 -30.33
N ASP A 42 2.44 -19.40 -29.95
CA ASP A 42 1.89 -19.35 -28.58
C ASP A 42 2.91 -19.73 -27.50
N ASN A 43 3.80 -20.68 -27.82
CA ASN A 43 4.87 -21.12 -26.92
C ASN A 43 5.93 -20.01 -26.74
N GLU A 44 6.36 -19.37 -27.82
CA GLU A 44 7.31 -18.26 -27.79
C GLU A 44 6.74 -17.04 -27.06
N LYS A 45 5.45 -16.75 -27.24
CA LYS A 45 4.75 -15.70 -26.50
C LYS A 45 4.71 -15.97 -25.00
N THR A 46 4.46 -17.22 -24.62
CA THR A 46 4.47 -17.65 -23.21
C THR A 46 5.88 -17.57 -22.63
N PHE A 47 6.88 -17.99 -23.39
CA PHE A 47 8.29 -17.86 -23.02
C PHE A 47 8.69 -16.40 -22.81
N LEU A 48 8.33 -15.50 -23.72
CA LEU A 48 8.59 -14.07 -23.59
C LEU A 48 7.93 -13.48 -22.34
N LYS A 49 6.66 -13.84 -22.08
CA LYS A 49 5.95 -13.42 -20.86
C LYS A 49 6.66 -13.92 -19.59
N ASN A 50 7.13 -15.17 -19.59
CA ASN A 50 7.87 -15.72 -18.47
C ASN A 50 9.22 -15.02 -18.28
N LYS A 51 9.96 -14.72 -19.36
CA LYS A 51 11.19 -13.93 -19.32
C LYS A 51 10.96 -12.55 -18.70
N GLN A 52 9.92 -11.84 -19.14
CA GLN A 52 9.53 -10.55 -18.56
C GLN A 52 9.16 -10.66 -17.08
N ASN A 53 8.42 -11.70 -16.69
CA ASN A 53 8.06 -11.93 -15.29
C ASN A 53 9.32 -12.19 -14.43
N VAL A 54 10.29 -12.95 -14.94
CA VAL A 54 11.56 -13.20 -14.26
C VAL A 54 12.40 -11.93 -14.14
N GLU A 55 12.46 -11.10 -15.17
CA GLU A 55 13.14 -9.80 -15.13
C GLU A 55 12.49 -8.86 -14.11
N ASN A 56 11.16 -8.78 -14.09
CA ASN A 56 10.42 -8.00 -13.08
C ASN A 56 10.64 -8.54 -11.67
N LEU A 57 10.65 -9.86 -11.49
CA LEU A 57 10.96 -10.49 -10.20
C LEU A 57 12.38 -10.16 -9.75
N SER A 58 13.35 -10.18 -10.66
CA SER A 58 14.73 -9.80 -10.38
C SER A 58 14.86 -8.34 -9.97
N ARG A 59 14.13 -7.43 -10.62
CA ARG A 59 14.08 -6.00 -10.23
C ARG A 59 13.48 -5.82 -8.84
N ASN A 60 12.32 -6.44 -8.60
CA ASN A 60 11.66 -6.41 -7.30
C ASN A 60 12.56 -6.98 -6.20
N MET A 61 13.33 -8.03 -6.49
CA MET A 61 14.29 -8.59 -5.54
C MET A 61 15.41 -7.59 -5.20
N GLY A 62 15.93 -6.87 -6.20
CA GLY A 62 16.91 -5.79 -5.97
C GLY A 62 16.35 -4.66 -5.13
N ASP A 63 15.08 -4.28 -5.35
CA ASP A 63 14.40 -3.27 -4.53
C ASP A 63 14.20 -3.75 -3.09
N VAL A 64 13.84 -5.03 -2.90
CA VAL A 64 13.73 -5.64 -1.57
C VAL A 64 15.08 -5.65 -0.85
N GLU A 65 16.16 -6.01 -1.54
CA GLU A 65 17.51 -6.00 -0.98
C GLU A 65 17.95 -4.59 -0.57
N SER A 66 17.68 -3.59 -1.41
CA SER A 66 17.94 -2.19 -1.07
C SER A 66 17.15 -1.73 0.17
N ASN A 67 15.87 -2.10 0.26
CA ASN A 67 15.04 -1.80 1.43
C ASN A 67 15.53 -2.52 2.69
N LEU A 68 16.00 -3.77 2.58
CA LEU A 68 16.59 -4.50 3.71
C LEU A 68 17.86 -3.82 4.22
N ASN A 69 18.74 -3.37 3.33
CA ASN A 69 19.94 -2.61 3.72
C ASN A 69 19.56 -1.30 4.43
N ALA A 70 18.57 -0.57 3.90
CA ALA A 70 18.08 0.65 4.55
C ALA A 70 17.43 0.37 5.94
N MET A 71 16.75 -0.78 6.11
CA MET A 71 16.24 -1.20 7.41
C MET A 71 17.37 -1.56 8.38
N GLN A 72 18.42 -2.21 7.91
CA GLN A 72 19.59 -2.53 8.73
C GLN A 72 20.27 -1.26 9.24
N GLU A 73 20.53 -0.28 8.38
CA GLU A 73 21.09 1.02 8.79
C GLU A 73 20.22 1.73 9.83
N ARG A 74 18.89 1.67 9.66
CA ARG A 74 17.96 2.23 10.65
C ARG A 74 17.99 1.49 11.99
N LEU A 75 18.14 0.17 11.98
CA LEU A 75 18.30 -0.63 13.21
C LEU A 75 19.60 -0.28 13.94
N GLU A 76 20.70 -0.12 13.19
CA GLU A 76 21.99 0.34 13.75
C GLU A 76 21.87 1.75 14.34
N GLY A 77 21.18 2.67 13.65
CA GLY A 77 20.87 4.00 14.17
C GLY A 77 20.03 3.98 15.45
N LEU A 78 19.01 3.11 15.52
CA LEU A 78 18.20 2.91 16.73
C LEU A 78 19.02 2.34 17.88
N GLN A 79 19.92 1.39 17.60
CA GLN A 79 20.83 0.85 18.60
C GLN A 79 21.75 1.94 19.16
N SER A 80 22.28 2.81 18.31
CA SER A 80 23.09 3.97 18.74
C SER A 80 22.31 4.93 19.64
N VAL A 81 21.04 5.21 19.32
CA VAL A 81 20.16 6.03 20.17
C VAL A 81 19.91 5.35 21.52
N LEU A 82 19.69 4.03 21.54
CA LEU A 82 19.52 3.27 22.79
C LEU A 82 20.77 3.30 23.65
N ASP A 83 21.96 3.11 23.07
CA ASP A 83 23.23 3.21 23.78
C ASP A 83 23.47 4.64 24.34
N GLY A 84 23.10 5.65 23.57
CA GLY A 84 23.11 7.05 24.00
C GLY A 84 22.15 7.33 25.15
N LEU A 85 20.96 6.73 25.14
CA LEU A 85 19.98 6.81 26.24
C LEU A 85 20.48 6.09 27.49
N ASN A 86 21.00 4.88 27.37
CA ASN A 86 21.60 4.14 28.49
C ASN A 86 22.73 4.96 29.13
N SER A 87 23.60 5.57 28.33
CA SER A 87 24.66 6.45 28.82
C SER A 87 24.14 7.72 29.52
N ARG A 88 22.97 8.22 29.14
CA ARG A 88 22.32 9.35 29.83
C ARG A 88 21.69 8.89 31.14
N ILE A 89 21.04 7.74 31.16
CA ILE A 89 20.43 7.14 32.36
C ILE A 89 21.51 6.90 33.41
N SER A 90 22.63 6.26 33.07
CA SER A 90 23.73 6.05 34.03
C SER A 90 24.30 7.36 34.58
N ARG A 91 24.32 8.44 33.78
CA ARG A 91 24.72 9.77 34.27
C ARG A 91 23.67 10.39 35.20
N ILE A 92 22.38 10.20 34.92
CA ILE A 92 21.29 10.64 35.80
C ILE A 92 21.35 9.88 37.11
N GLU A 93 21.51 8.56 37.08
CA GLU A 93 21.68 7.73 38.27
C GLU A 93 22.87 8.18 39.11
N LYS A 94 24.02 8.45 38.49
CA LYS A 94 25.18 8.98 39.20
C LYS A 94 24.89 10.33 39.84
N ARG A 95 24.27 11.27 39.11
CA ARG A 95 23.91 12.59 39.66
C ARG A 95 22.89 12.47 40.78
N LEU A 96 21.92 11.56 40.66
CA LEU A 96 20.93 11.30 41.69
C LEU A 96 21.59 10.77 42.96
N ASN A 97 22.50 9.80 42.83
CA ASN A 97 23.29 9.28 43.95
C ASN A 97 24.18 10.36 44.57
N ASP A 98 24.82 11.21 43.75
CA ASP A 98 25.62 12.34 44.20
C ASP A 98 24.74 13.38 44.96
N LEU A 99 23.47 13.56 44.58
CA LEU A 99 22.50 14.41 45.28
C LEU A 99 21.99 13.78 46.58
N GLU A 100 21.70 12.47 46.58
CA GLU A 100 21.15 11.74 47.72
C GLU A 100 22.21 11.50 48.81
N GLY A 101 23.49 11.36 48.42
CA GLY A 101 24.62 11.24 49.34
C GLY A 101 25.07 12.55 50.00
N ASN A 102 24.53 13.72 49.59
CA ASN A 102 24.94 15.03 50.08
C ASN A 102 23.92 15.64 51.07
N ASP A 103 23.74 14.98 52.20
CA ASP A 103 22.81 15.36 53.29
C ASP A 103 23.32 16.54 54.16
N GLY A 104 23.65 17.69 53.55
CA GLY A 104 24.26 18.77 54.34
C GLY A 104 24.33 20.20 53.80
N ASN A 105 23.74 20.56 52.66
CA ASN A 105 23.75 21.96 52.25
C ASN A 105 22.55 22.34 51.37
N SER A 106 21.90 23.46 51.69
CA SER A 106 20.66 23.99 51.11
C SER A 106 20.65 24.21 49.59
N THR A 107 21.77 23.96 48.90
CA THR A 107 21.92 23.98 47.43
C THR A 107 21.40 22.73 46.74
N ALA A 108 21.43 21.55 47.38
CA ALA A 108 20.93 20.31 46.76
C ALA A 108 19.41 20.33 46.53
N LYS A 109 18.66 21.06 47.38
CA LYS A 109 17.21 21.22 47.24
C LYS A 109 16.83 22.17 46.09
N SER A 110 17.63 23.21 45.83
CA SER A 110 17.43 24.07 44.66
C SER A 110 17.77 23.33 43.36
N ASP A 111 18.86 22.56 43.36
CA ASP A 111 19.29 21.79 42.19
C ASP A 111 18.29 20.67 41.85
N PHE A 112 17.64 20.07 42.87
CA PHE A 112 16.57 19.10 42.69
C PHE A 112 15.31 19.71 42.05
N GLU A 113 14.89 20.90 42.50
CA GLU A 113 13.75 21.60 41.89
C GLU A 113 14.04 22.04 40.45
N GLU A 114 15.28 22.48 40.16
CA GLU A 114 15.69 22.81 38.80
C GLU A 114 15.77 21.57 37.90
N LEU A 115 16.26 20.45 38.41
CA LEU A 115 16.29 19.17 37.69
C LEU A 115 14.87 18.66 37.41
N LYS A 116 13.96 18.78 38.38
CA LYS A 116 12.54 18.42 38.21
C LYS A 116 11.89 19.28 37.13
N LYS A 117 12.16 20.59 37.11
CA LYS A 117 11.69 21.51 36.06
C LYS A 117 12.26 21.13 34.68
N TYR A 118 13.55 20.80 34.60
CA TYR A 118 14.19 20.36 33.37
C TYR A 118 13.61 19.04 32.85
N VAL A 119 13.34 18.08 33.73
CA VAL A 119 12.70 16.79 33.37
C VAL A 119 11.29 17.01 32.85
N GLU A 120 10.51 17.87 33.50
CA GLU A 120 9.15 18.21 33.06
C GLU A 120 9.16 18.92 31.69
N GLU A 121 10.11 19.84 31.47
CA GLU A 121 10.31 20.51 30.19
C GLU A 121 10.76 19.53 29.10
N SER A 122 11.68 18.61 29.42
CA SER A 122 12.12 17.54 28.52
C SER A 122 10.95 16.63 28.13
N ARG A 123 10.10 16.26 29.09
CA ARG A 123 8.88 15.49 28.85
C ARG A 123 7.92 16.24 27.91
N LYS A 124 7.68 17.54 28.13
CA LYS A 124 6.85 18.36 27.22
C LYS A 124 7.44 18.44 25.81
N ILE A 125 8.75 18.62 25.68
CA ILE A 125 9.43 18.63 24.39
C ILE A 125 9.28 17.27 23.69
N GLN A 126 9.39 16.17 24.44
CA GLN A 126 9.25 14.82 23.92
C GLN A 126 7.81 14.52 23.49
N GLU A 127 6.80 14.93 24.27
CA GLU A 127 5.39 14.84 23.90
C GLU A 127 5.09 15.68 22.63
N ALA A 128 5.62 16.91 22.55
CA ALA A 128 5.47 17.77 21.37
C ALA A 128 6.16 17.18 20.13
N ASN A 129 7.35 16.60 20.29
CA ASN A 129 8.07 15.93 19.21
C ASN A 129 7.32 14.66 18.76
N ASN A 130 6.83 13.84 19.70
CA ASN A 130 6.02 12.66 19.38
C ASN A 130 4.73 13.03 18.64
N ALA A 131 4.08 14.14 19.01
CA ALA A 131 2.92 14.66 18.29
C ALA A 131 3.27 15.08 16.85
N LYS A 132 4.40 15.78 16.65
CA LYS A 132 4.91 16.15 15.32
C LYS A 132 5.27 14.93 14.48
N ILE A 133 5.93 13.93 15.07
CA ILE A 133 6.27 12.66 14.41
C ILE A 133 4.98 11.95 14.00
N THR A 134 4.00 11.83 14.89
CA THR A 134 2.70 11.20 14.61
C THR A 134 1.99 11.92 13.46
N LYS A 135 2.01 13.26 13.45
CA LYS A 135 1.45 14.04 12.35
C LYS A 135 2.20 13.80 11.03
N ALA A 136 3.53 13.82 11.04
CA ALA A 136 4.35 13.55 9.87
C ALA A 136 4.09 12.14 9.32
N LEU A 137 3.97 11.13 10.18
CA LEU A 137 3.64 9.77 9.79
C LEU A 137 2.24 9.68 9.16
N LYS A 138 1.26 10.39 9.71
CA LYS A 138 -0.09 10.47 9.13
C LYS A 138 -0.09 11.17 7.77
N ASP A 139 0.63 12.28 7.63
CA ASP A 139 0.75 13.03 6.38
C ASP A 139 1.49 12.19 5.32
N MET A 140 2.53 11.44 5.72
CA MET A 140 3.21 10.48 4.86
C MET A 140 2.30 9.32 4.45
N GLY A 141 1.48 8.78 5.38
CA GLY A 141 0.47 7.78 5.07
C GLY A 141 -0.53 8.29 4.03
N ALA A 142 -1.04 9.50 4.20
CA ALA A 142 -1.93 10.14 3.24
C ALA A 142 -1.26 10.42 1.88
N LEU A 143 0.03 10.75 1.86
CA LEU A 143 0.81 10.89 0.62
C LEU A 143 1.04 9.56 -0.07
N ILE A 144 1.30 8.48 0.67
CA ILE A 144 1.42 7.12 0.15
C ILE A 144 0.08 6.68 -0.43
N ASP A 145 -1.03 6.93 0.26
CA ASP A 145 -2.38 6.64 -0.25
C ASP A 145 -2.70 7.45 -1.51
N LYS A 146 -2.28 8.72 -1.56
CA LYS A 146 -2.47 9.60 -2.72
C LYS A 146 -1.53 9.27 -3.88
N SER A 147 -0.36 8.71 -3.60
CA SER A 147 0.58 8.20 -4.60
C SER A 147 0.19 6.82 -5.12
N ASN A 148 -0.52 6.02 -4.31
CA ASN A 148 -1.11 4.73 -4.68
C ASN A 148 -2.51 4.87 -5.31
N ALA A 149 -3.15 6.03 -5.18
CA ALA A 149 -4.32 6.39 -5.95
C ALA A 149 -3.90 6.64 -7.41
N ALA A 150 -4.02 5.61 -8.25
CA ALA A 150 -3.99 5.75 -9.69
C ALA A 150 -4.88 6.92 -10.15
N PRO A 151 -4.51 7.67 -11.20
CA PRO A 151 -5.32 8.77 -11.70
C PRO A 151 -6.72 8.26 -12.04
N THR A 152 -7.68 8.67 -11.22
CA THR A 152 -9.10 8.42 -11.45
C THR A 152 -9.53 9.31 -12.61
N ILE A 153 -9.66 8.75 -13.81
CA ILE A 153 -10.40 9.36 -14.90
C ILE A 153 -11.88 9.41 -14.47
N THR A 154 -12.35 10.60 -14.13
CA THR A 154 -13.77 10.97 -14.05
C THR A 154 -13.87 12.30 -14.78
N LYS A 155 -14.74 12.59 -15.76
CA LYS A 155 -15.97 11.98 -16.32
C LYS A 155 -16.20 12.71 -17.68
N LYS A 156 -16.93 12.11 -18.61
CA LYS A 156 -17.91 12.86 -19.44
C LYS A 156 -19.22 12.09 -19.45
N ASN A 157 -20.25 12.77 -18.96
CA ASN A 157 -21.66 12.41 -19.08
C ASN A 157 -22.08 12.60 -20.54
N ASP A 158 -23.00 11.77 -21.02
CA ASP A 158 -24.13 12.20 -21.84
C ASP A 158 -25.35 11.33 -21.45
N GLU A 159 -26.47 12.02 -21.31
CA GLU A 159 -27.81 11.58 -20.88
C GLU A 159 -28.43 10.63 -21.94
N ASP A 160 -29.31 9.67 -21.61
CA ASP A 160 -30.75 9.92 -21.44
C ASP A 160 -31.49 8.72 -20.78
N LYS A 161 -32.14 9.03 -19.64
CA LYS A 161 -33.38 8.56 -18.95
C LYS A 161 -34.28 7.40 -19.50
N PRO A 162 -35.39 7.01 -18.80
CA PRO A 162 -35.71 6.78 -17.37
C PRO A 162 -36.33 5.37 -17.13
N VAL A 163 -36.66 4.99 -15.89
CA VAL A 163 -38.00 4.57 -15.36
C VAL A 163 -37.76 3.31 -14.49
N ASP A 164 -38.23 3.10 -13.26
CA ASP A 164 -39.16 3.81 -12.39
C ASP A 164 -38.76 3.59 -10.92
N ASN A 165 -39.21 4.50 -10.07
CA ASN A 165 -39.23 4.37 -8.63
C ASN A 165 -40.31 3.35 -8.21
N ASN A 166 -40.06 2.59 -7.13
CA ASN A 166 -40.81 2.74 -5.88
C ASN A 166 -40.34 1.74 -4.82
N SER A 167 -39.97 2.30 -3.67
CA SER A 167 -39.73 1.59 -2.41
C SER A 167 -41.00 0.86 -1.92
N PRO A 168 -40.88 -0.08 -0.97
CA PRO A 168 -40.85 0.35 0.43
C PRO A 168 -39.86 -0.41 1.31
N VAL A 169 -39.42 0.33 2.33
CA VAL A 169 -38.74 -0.10 3.55
C VAL A 169 -39.20 -1.48 4.06
N ALA A 170 -38.24 -2.39 4.24
CA ALA A 170 -38.29 -3.47 5.22
C ALA A 170 -36.86 -3.98 5.51
N GLU A 171 -36.29 -3.63 6.67
CA GLU A 171 -35.55 -4.65 7.43
C GLU A 171 -36.63 -5.56 8.07
N PRO A 172 -36.47 -6.90 8.20
CA PRO A 172 -35.21 -7.63 8.38
C PRO A 172 -35.10 -9.02 7.65
N GLN A 173 -33.87 -9.56 7.60
CA GLN A 173 -33.46 -10.96 7.32
C GLN A 173 -33.31 -11.45 5.86
N THR A 174 -32.04 -11.64 5.49
CA THR A 174 -31.40 -12.60 4.54
C THR A 174 -32.06 -12.95 3.19
N PRO A 175 -31.27 -12.87 2.11
CA PRO A 175 -31.14 -13.96 1.16
C PRO A 175 -29.78 -14.63 1.38
N LYS A 176 -29.78 -15.83 1.99
CA LYS A 176 -28.68 -16.77 1.84
C LYS A 176 -28.61 -17.15 0.35
N THR A 177 -27.83 -16.41 -0.43
CA THR A 177 -27.36 -16.94 -1.70
C THR A 177 -26.60 -18.23 -1.39
N ASP A 178 -27.09 -19.34 -1.92
CA ASP A 178 -26.55 -20.67 -1.68
C ASP A 178 -25.18 -20.78 -2.37
N PHE A 179 -24.15 -20.25 -1.69
CA PHE A 179 -22.77 -20.16 -2.17
C PHE A 179 -22.14 -21.55 -2.44
N THR A 180 -22.83 -22.62 -2.02
CA THR A 180 -22.46 -24.01 -2.28
C THR A 180 -22.52 -24.39 -3.77
N LYS A 181 -23.22 -23.62 -4.61
CA LYS A 181 -23.36 -23.86 -6.06
C LYS A 181 -22.45 -23.01 -6.93
N GLN A 182 -21.70 -22.08 -6.33
CA GLN A 182 -20.79 -21.19 -7.04
C GLN A 182 -19.40 -21.81 -7.19
N LYS A 183 -18.61 -21.34 -8.16
CA LYS A 183 -17.22 -21.80 -8.30
C LYS A 183 -16.43 -21.35 -7.07
N ASN A 184 -15.56 -22.21 -6.56
CA ASN A 184 -14.76 -21.92 -5.36
C ASN A 184 -13.92 -20.62 -5.48
N GLN A 185 -13.51 -20.24 -6.70
CA GLN A 185 -12.81 -18.96 -6.95
C GLN A 185 -13.72 -17.73 -6.79
N ASP A 186 -14.99 -17.84 -7.20
CA ASP A 186 -15.99 -16.78 -7.03
C ASP A 186 -16.35 -16.64 -5.55
N VAL A 187 -16.49 -17.77 -4.85
CA VAL A 187 -16.73 -17.79 -3.40
C VAL A 187 -15.58 -17.16 -2.63
N ALA A 188 -14.32 -17.42 -3.01
CA ALA A 188 -13.15 -16.78 -2.40
C ALA A 188 -13.10 -15.26 -2.63
N SER A 189 -13.49 -14.82 -3.83
CA SER A 189 -13.53 -13.39 -4.16
C SER A 189 -14.65 -12.66 -3.41
N GLU A 190 -15.80 -13.31 -3.26
CA GLU A 190 -16.93 -12.78 -2.51
C GLU A 190 -16.67 -12.79 -0.99
N ALA A 191 -16.02 -13.83 -0.46
CA ALA A 191 -15.58 -13.91 0.93
C ALA A 191 -14.63 -12.76 1.29
N LYS A 192 -13.66 -12.46 0.41
CA LYS A 192 -12.75 -11.33 0.60
C LYS A 192 -13.49 -9.99 0.59
N LYS A 193 -14.42 -9.79 -0.34
CA LYS A 193 -15.25 -8.56 -0.38
C LYS A 193 -16.09 -8.40 0.89
N LEU A 194 -16.65 -9.49 1.43
CA LEU A 194 -17.44 -9.45 2.66
C LEU A 194 -16.57 -9.15 3.88
N PHE A 195 -15.36 -9.71 3.93
CA PHE A 195 -14.37 -9.40 4.95
C PHE A 195 -13.96 -7.92 4.92
N ASP A 196 -13.63 -7.39 3.73
CA ASP A 196 -13.27 -5.98 3.56
C ASP A 196 -14.46 -5.04 3.88
N ALA A 197 -15.69 -5.52 3.69
CA ALA A 197 -16.92 -4.81 4.07
C ALA A 197 -17.28 -4.93 5.57
N GLY A 198 -16.47 -5.61 6.38
CA GLY A 198 -16.71 -5.82 7.81
C GLY A 198 -17.84 -6.81 8.14
N LYS A 199 -18.37 -7.54 7.14
CA LYS A 199 -19.38 -8.59 7.33
C LYS A 199 -18.71 -9.91 7.69
N LEU A 200 -18.15 -9.94 8.90
CA LEU A 200 -17.26 -11.00 9.37
C LEU A 200 -17.96 -12.38 9.46
N ASP A 201 -19.23 -12.44 9.85
CA ASP A 201 -19.96 -13.71 9.96
C ASP A 201 -20.25 -14.35 8.60
N ASP A 202 -20.63 -13.54 7.59
CA ASP A 202 -20.84 -14.01 6.22
C ASP A 202 -19.52 -14.42 5.56
N ALA A 203 -18.44 -13.68 5.83
CA ALA A 203 -17.11 -14.00 5.36
C ALA A 203 -16.61 -15.33 5.96
N LYS A 204 -16.81 -15.53 7.28
CA LYS A 204 -16.43 -16.74 8.00
C LYS A 204 -17.08 -17.98 7.40
N ALA A 205 -18.39 -17.97 7.19
CA ALA A 205 -19.12 -19.11 6.60
C ALA A 205 -18.57 -19.54 5.23
N ARG A 206 -18.13 -18.57 4.42
CA ARG A 206 -17.56 -18.83 3.09
C ARG A 206 -16.11 -19.32 3.16
N TYR A 207 -15.31 -18.83 4.10
CA TYR A 207 -13.96 -19.35 4.32
C TYR A 207 -13.98 -20.77 4.89
N GLU A 208 -14.89 -21.10 5.80
CA GLU A 208 -15.11 -22.47 6.29
C GLU A 208 -15.56 -23.41 5.15
N TYR A 209 -16.43 -22.93 4.26
CA TYR A 209 -16.80 -23.69 3.07
C TYR A 209 -15.61 -23.94 2.13
N LEU A 210 -14.76 -22.94 1.90
CA LEU A 210 -13.55 -23.11 1.08
C LEU A 210 -12.56 -24.09 1.70
N LEU A 211 -12.46 -24.09 3.03
CA LEU A 211 -11.67 -25.08 3.77
C LEU A 211 -12.22 -26.50 3.56
N SER A 212 -13.55 -26.68 3.60
CA SER A 212 -14.20 -27.97 3.36
C SER A 212 -14.04 -28.51 1.93
N LYS A 213 -13.64 -27.63 0.98
CA LYS A 213 -13.39 -27.97 -0.43
C LYS A 213 -11.90 -28.09 -0.76
N ASP A 214 -11.02 -28.05 0.25
CA ASP A 214 -9.56 -28.01 0.10
C ASP A 214 -9.06 -26.91 -0.85
N HIS A 215 -9.87 -25.87 -1.06
CA HIS A 215 -9.55 -24.81 -2.00
C HIS A 215 -8.85 -23.67 -1.26
N LYS A 216 -7.52 -23.60 -1.42
CA LYS A 216 -6.65 -22.59 -0.78
C LYS A 216 -6.79 -22.58 0.76
N PRO A 217 -6.52 -23.70 1.45
CA PRO A 217 -6.69 -23.83 2.89
C PRO A 217 -5.83 -22.83 3.69
N ALA A 218 -4.62 -22.52 3.23
CA ALA A 218 -3.76 -21.53 3.87
C ALA A 218 -4.40 -20.12 3.87
N MET A 219 -5.04 -19.73 2.76
CA MET A 219 -5.75 -18.45 2.65
C MET A 219 -6.99 -18.45 3.55
N ALA A 220 -7.78 -19.52 3.51
CA ALA A 220 -8.99 -19.64 4.34
C ALA A 220 -8.63 -19.57 5.84
N ASN A 221 -7.63 -20.33 6.29
CA ASN A 221 -7.18 -20.31 7.68
C ASN A 221 -6.64 -18.93 8.11
N PHE A 222 -5.88 -18.26 7.25
CA PHE A 222 -5.39 -16.91 7.54
C PHE A 222 -6.54 -15.92 7.80
N TYR A 223 -7.54 -15.86 6.90
CA TYR A 223 -8.67 -14.95 7.07
C TYR A 223 -9.61 -15.36 8.20
N LEU A 224 -9.75 -16.66 8.50
CA LEU A 224 -10.48 -17.13 9.67
C LEU A 224 -9.83 -16.68 10.98
N GLY A 225 -8.49 -16.72 11.05
CA GLY A 225 -7.72 -16.19 12.18
C GLY A 225 -7.89 -14.68 12.34
N GLU A 226 -7.84 -13.93 11.24
CA GLU A 226 -8.04 -12.48 11.24
C GLU A 226 -9.48 -12.11 11.65
N ILE A 227 -10.48 -12.84 11.18
CA ILE A 227 -11.88 -12.69 11.61
C ILE A 227 -11.99 -12.95 13.12
N ALA A 228 -11.39 -14.02 13.64
CA ALA A 228 -11.42 -14.33 15.07
C ALA A 228 -10.74 -13.25 15.92
N TYR A 229 -9.63 -12.69 15.42
CA TYR A 229 -8.93 -11.56 16.03
C TYR A 229 -9.81 -10.30 16.10
N GLN A 230 -10.46 -9.95 14.98
CA GLN A 230 -11.33 -8.78 14.89
C GLN A 230 -12.61 -8.91 15.73
N GLN A 231 -13.17 -10.12 15.83
CA GLN A 231 -14.33 -10.40 16.67
C GLN A 231 -13.97 -10.45 18.18
N LYS A 232 -12.69 -10.25 18.56
CA LYS A 232 -12.17 -10.41 19.93
C LYS A 232 -12.50 -11.77 20.54
N ALA A 233 -12.79 -12.75 19.69
CA ALA A 233 -13.13 -14.11 20.07
C ALA A 233 -11.85 -14.94 20.18
N TYR A 234 -10.92 -14.49 21.01
CA TYR A 234 -9.58 -15.07 21.18
C TYR A 234 -9.60 -16.55 21.64
N ASN A 235 -10.75 -17.04 22.12
CA ASN A 235 -10.93 -18.42 22.54
C ASN A 235 -11.23 -19.40 21.39
N ASN A 236 -11.57 -18.91 20.19
CA ASN A 236 -11.89 -19.74 19.01
C ASN A 236 -10.75 -19.78 17.98
N ALA A 237 -9.60 -19.18 18.27
CA ALA A 237 -8.43 -19.20 17.40
C ALA A 237 -7.53 -20.40 17.76
N ILE A 238 -7.92 -21.60 17.32
CA ILE A 238 -7.05 -22.79 17.24
C ILE A 238 -7.36 -23.50 15.93
#